data_AF-A0A1R3VCH1-F1
#
_entry.id   AF-A0A1R3VCH1-F1
#
_cell.length_a   1.000
_cell.length_b   1.000
_cell.length_c   1.000
_cell.angle_alpha   90.00
_cell.angle_beta   90.00
_cell.angle_gamma   90.00
#
_symmetry.space_group_name_H-M   'P 1'
#
loop_
_entity.id
_entity.type
_entity.pdbx_description
1 polymer ?
#
loop_
_entity_poly.entity_id
_entity_poly.type
_entity_poly.pdbx_seq_one_letter_code
_entity_poly.pdbx_strand_id
1 'polypeptide(L)'
;MNDPYNVLFLCTGNSARSILAEAILNRGGAGKFRAYSAGSHPKGEVHPYALQLLKTLNHDTSFARSKDWQEFAAAGAPEMNFVFTVCDNAANESCPVWPGQPMTAHWGVPDPAAVDGTDAEKHLAFAEAYRMLNNRISIFVSLPMNTIDKLALQKRLDEIGRDLPKAG
;
A
#
# COMPACT_ATOMS: atom_id res chain seq x y z
N MET A 1 -23.19 -9.37 -8.04
CA MET A 1 -21.83 -8.80 -8.16
C MET A 1 -21.15 -9.13 -6.84
N ASN A 2 -19.99 -9.78 -6.85
CA ASN A 2 -19.24 -9.99 -5.60
C ASN A 2 -18.75 -8.64 -5.10
N ASP A 3 -18.77 -8.43 -3.79
CA ASP A 3 -18.15 -7.27 -3.17
C ASP A 3 -16.64 -7.24 -3.47
N PRO A 4 -16.04 -6.05 -3.66
CA PRO A 4 -14.62 -5.93 -3.93
C PRO A 4 -13.79 -6.39 -2.72
N TYR A 5 -12.61 -6.94 -2.99
CA TYR A 5 -11.65 -7.25 -1.93
C TYR A 5 -11.10 -5.95 -1.33
N ASN A 6 -11.32 -5.74 -0.03
CA ASN A 6 -10.76 -4.62 0.71
C ASN A 6 -9.29 -4.89 1.05
N VAL A 7 -8.43 -3.92 0.75
CA VAL A 7 -6.98 -4.00 0.95
C VAL A 7 -6.50 -2.77 1.71
N LEU A 8 -5.81 -2.97 2.83
CA LEU A 8 -5.23 -1.89 3.63
C LEU A 8 -3.71 -1.85 3.48
N PHE A 9 -3.18 -0.72 3.03
CA PHE A 9 -1.74 -0.45 3.00
C PHE A 9 -1.29 0.32 4.24
N LEU A 10 -0.33 -0.23 4.98
CA LEU A 10 0.19 0.36 6.20
C LEU A 10 1.61 0.87 6.01
N CYS A 11 1.84 2.13 6.41
CA CYS A 11 3.18 2.65 6.63
C CYS A 11 3.18 3.56 7.86
N THR A 12 4.32 3.80 8.50
CA THR A 12 4.40 4.57 9.75
C THR A 12 3.64 5.90 9.69
N GLY A 13 3.95 6.76 8.71
CA GLY A 13 3.42 8.12 8.68
C GLY A 13 2.13 8.35 7.87
N ASN A 14 1.63 7.33 7.16
CA ASN A 14 0.58 7.48 6.12
C ASN A 14 0.66 8.80 5.33
N SER A 15 1.83 9.04 4.71
CA SER A 15 2.14 10.31 4.07
C SER A 15 2.65 10.14 2.63
N ALA A 16 3.40 9.07 2.35
CA ALA A 16 3.95 8.82 1.00
C ALA A 16 3.61 7.41 0.50
N ARG A 17 4.38 6.39 0.92
CA ARG A 17 4.32 5.02 0.36
C ARG A 17 2.91 4.41 0.35
N SER A 18 2.20 4.43 1.47
CA SER A 18 0.87 3.82 1.53
C SER A 18 -0.19 4.60 0.75
N ILE A 19 -0.03 5.92 0.59
CA ILE A 19 -0.89 6.76 -0.27
C ILE A 19 -0.66 6.42 -1.75
N LEU A 20 0.61 6.25 -2.16
CA LEU A 20 0.93 5.80 -3.52
C LEU A 20 0.31 4.43 -3.80
N ALA A 21 0.42 3.49 -2.85
CA ALA A 21 -0.13 2.15 -2.98
C ALA A 21 -1.67 2.15 -3.11
N GLU A 22 -2.37 2.96 -2.29
CA GLU A 22 -3.83 3.12 -2.36
C GLU A 22 -4.28 3.63 -3.73
N ALA A 23 -3.63 4.67 -4.27
CA ALA A 23 -3.94 5.20 -5.60
C ALA A 23 -3.72 4.15 -6.70
N ILE A 24 -2.56 3.47 -6.66
CA ILE A 24 -2.22 2.47 -7.68
C ILE A 24 -3.24 1.33 -7.70
N LEU A 25 -3.59 0.77 -6.54
CA LEU A 25 -4.51 -0.36 -6.48
C LEU A 25 -5.95 0.06 -6.82
N ASN A 26 -6.42 1.23 -6.39
CA ASN A 26 -7.76 1.70 -6.75
C ASN A 26 -7.92 1.88 -8.27
N ARG A 27 -6.86 2.29 -8.98
CA ARG A 27 -6.85 2.32 -10.45
C ARG A 27 -6.72 0.92 -11.05
N GLY A 28 -5.68 0.19 -10.67
CA GLY A 28 -5.30 -1.09 -11.30
C GLY A 28 -6.25 -2.24 -11.00
N GLY A 29 -6.93 -2.20 -9.84
CA GLY A 29 -7.86 -3.21 -9.38
C GLY A 29 -9.18 -3.25 -10.14
N ALA A 30 -9.51 -2.22 -10.94
CA ALA A 30 -10.65 -2.17 -11.85
C ALA A 30 -11.99 -2.64 -11.23
N GLY A 31 -12.25 -2.23 -9.98
CA GLY A 31 -13.47 -2.58 -9.25
C GLY A 31 -13.47 -3.97 -8.58
N LYS A 32 -12.44 -4.80 -8.80
CA LYS A 32 -12.24 -6.06 -8.05
C LYS A 32 -11.67 -5.83 -6.66
N PHE A 33 -10.96 -4.72 -6.48
CA PHE A 33 -10.31 -4.34 -5.24
C PHE A 33 -10.75 -2.95 -4.83
N ARG A 34 -10.80 -2.73 -3.52
CA ARG A 34 -10.92 -1.41 -2.92
C ARG A 34 -9.76 -1.22 -1.96
N ALA A 35 -8.92 -0.25 -2.26
CA ALA A 35 -7.74 0.04 -1.48
C ALA A 35 -8.01 1.15 -0.46
N TYR A 36 -7.38 1.00 0.69
CA TYR A 36 -7.28 1.98 1.77
C TYR A 36 -5.81 2.08 2.21
N SER A 37 -5.44 3.16 2.86
CA SER A 37 -4.15 3.28 3.52
C SER A 37 -4.27 3.84 4.92
N ALA A 38 -3.33 3.50 5.81
CA ALA A 38 -3.25 4.11 7.12
C ALA A 38 -1.82 4.06 7.65
N GLY A 39 -1.63 4.61 8.85
CA GLY A 39 -0.36 4.56 9.54
C GLY A 39 -0.51 4.42 11.04
N SER A 40 0.56 3.91 11.65
CA SER A 40 0.66 3.74 13.09
C SER A 40 0.95 5.03 13.83
N HIS A 41 1.62 5.96 13.15
CA HIS A 41 1.97 7.29 13.64
C HIS A 41 1.73 8.30 12.51
N PRO A 42 0.47 8.52 12.10
CA PRO A 42 0.15 9.35 10.95
C PRO A 42 0.73 10.77 11.13
N LYS A 43 1.35 11.29 10.06
CA LYS A 43 1.94 12.64 10.08
C LYS A 43 0.88 13.76 10.10
N GLY A 44 -0.38 13.43 9.85
CA GLY A 44 -1.48 14.39 9.73
C GLY A 44 -1.62 14.99 8.33
N GLU A 45 -0.59 14.90 7.50
CA GLU A 45 -0.61 15.37 6.12
C GLU A 45 0.04 14.39 5.12
N VAL A 46 -0.45 14.45 3.88
CA VAL A 46 0.10 13.69 2.76
C VAL A 46 1.27 14.45 2.16
N HIS A 47 2.36 13.73 1.87
CA HIS A 47 3.59 14.31 1.35
C HIS A 47 3.35 14.98 -0.02
N PRO A 48 3.78 16.25 -0.22
CA PRO A 48 3.53 16.99 -1.46
C PRO A 48 4.02 16.28 -2.72
N TYR A 49 5.24 15.73 -2.73
CA TYR A 49 5.76 14.97 -3.88
C TYR A 49 4.95 13.70 -4.20
N ALA A 50 4.34 13.04 -3.21
CA ALA A 50 3.45 11.91 -3.50
C ALA A 50 2.21 12.40 -4.26
N LEU A 51 1.57 13.46 -3.79
CA LEU A 51 0.41 14.07 -4.46
C LEU A 51 0.76 14.59 -5.86
N GLN A 52 1.89 15.27 -6.00
CA GLN A 52 2.34 15.80 -7.28
C GLN A 52 2.59 14.68 -8.28
N LEU A 53 3.31 13.62 -7.90
CA LEU A 53 3.55 12.46 -8.75
C LEU A 53 2.23 11.80 -9.17
N LEU A 54 1.32 11.56 -8.23
CA LEU A 54 0.02 10.97 -8.52
C LEU A 54 -0.80 11.82 -9.49
N LYS A 55 -0.84 13.14 -9.29
CA LYS A 55 -1.52 14.07 -10.20
C LYS A 55 -0.91 14.08 -11.60
N THR A 56 0.42 14.10 -11.71
CA THR A 56 1.14 14.01 -13.00
C THR A 56 0.81 12.72 -13.74
N LEU A 57 0.62 11.63 -12.99
CA LEU A 57 0.20 10.33 -13.54
C LEU A 57 -1.34 10.18 -13.64
N ASN A 58 -2.08 11.29 -13.53
CA ASN A 58 -3.54 11.42 -13.63
C ASN A 58 -4.35 10.58 -12.63
N HIS A 59 -3.79 10.25 -11.46
CA HIS A 59 -4.51 9.51 -10.42
C HIS A 59 -5.53 10.40 -9.75
N ASP A 60 -6.67 9.82 -9.35
CA ASP A 60 -7.54 10.47 -8.39
C ASP A 60 -6.81 10.56 -7.05
N THR A 61 -6.77 11.75 -6.45
CA THR A 61 -6.17 12.00 -5.13
C THR A 61 -7.19 12.54 -4.13
N SER A 62 -8.49 12.53 -4.45
CA SER A 62 -9.55 13.04 -3.57
C SER A 62 -9.66 12.25 -2.26
N PHE A 63 -9.27 10.98 -2.29
CA PHE A 63 -9.22 10.09 -1.11
C PHE A 63 -8.07 10.41 -0.15
N ALA A 64 -7.03 11.12 -0.62
CA ALA A 64 -5.74 11.17 0.03
C ALA A 64 -5.81 11.99 1.33
N ARG A 65 -5.69 11.29 2.46
CA ARG A 65 -5.54 11.88 3.79
C ARG A 65 -4.60 11.01 4.63
N SER A 66 -3.86 11.65 5.54
CA SER A 66 -3.08 10.93 6.54
C SER A 66 -3.99 10.53 7.70
N LYS A 67 -4.07 9.23 7.99
CA LYS A 67 -5.02 8.66 8.94
C LYS A 67 -4.42 7.52 9.76
N ASP A 68 -4.94 7.41 10.97
CA ASP A 68 -4.55 6.39 11.94
C ASP A 68 -5.18 5.03 11.56
N TRP A 69 -4.41 3.96 11.73
CA TRP A 69 -4.85 2.61 11.43
C TRP A 69 -5.98 2.09 12.34
N GLN A 70 -6.21 2.72 13.50
CA GLN A 70 -7.29 2.37 14.44
C GLN A 70 -8.66 2.62 13.83
N GLU A 71 -8.77 3.55 12.87
CA GLU A 71 -10.00 3.79 12.13
C GLU A 71 -10.49 2.53 11.39
N PHE A 72 -9.56 1.66 10.99
CA PHE A 72 -9.86 0.42 10.27
C PHE A 72 -10.04 -0.79 11.21
N ALA A 73 -9.74 -0.63 12.49
CA ALA A 73 -9.96 -1.65 13.53
C ALA A 73 -11.25 -1.39 14.34
N ALA A 74 -11.87 -0.22 14.18
CA ALA A 74 -13.08 0.17 14.88
C ALA A 74 -14.33 -0.63 14.42
N ALA A 75 -15.34 -0.70 15.29
CA ALA A 75 -16.61 -1.31 14.93
C ALA A 75 -17.28 -0.54 13.78
N GLY A 76 -17.75 -1.26 12.75
CA GLY A 76 -18.35 -0.68 11.55
C GLY A 76 -17.34 -0.21 10.50
N ALA A 77 -16.03 -0.35 10.75
CA ALA A 77 -15.02 -0.21 9.73
C ALA A 77 -15.18 -1.28 8.64
N PRO A 78 -14.75 -1.02 7.39
CA PRO A 78 -14.79 -2.04 6.36
C PRO A 78 -13.94 -3.26 6.77
N GLU A 79 -14.45 -4.46 6.53
CA GLU A 79 -13.70 -5.69 6.80
C GLU A 79 -12.58 -5.84 5.79
N MET A 80 -11.34 -5.97 6.26
CA MET A 80 -10.18 -6.13 5.39
C MET A 80 -10.03 -7.59 4.96
N ASN A 81 -9.78 -7.81 3.67
CA ASN A 81 -9.36 -9.13 3.17
C ASN A 81 -7.84 -9.26 3.18
N PHE A 82 -7.14 -8.13 2.94
CA PHE A 82 -5.68 -8.07 2.87
C PHE A 82 -5.15 -6.86 3.63
N VAL A 83 -4.03 -7.04 4.33
CA VAL A 83 -3.29 -5.96 4.98
C VAL A 83 -1.81 -6.06 4.59
N PHE A 84 -1.29 -5.03 3.95
CA PHE A 84 0.09 -5.00 3.45
C PHE A 84 0.90 -3.90 4.12
N THR A 85 2.03 -4.26 4.74
CA THR A 85 2.97 -3.28 5.29
C THR A 85 4.00 -2.91 4.22
N VAL A 86 4.22 -1.60 3.99
CA VAL A 86 5.13 -1.11 2.94
C VAL A 86 6.37 -0.40 3.49
N CYS A 87 6.50 -0.33 4.82
CA CYS A 87 7.72 0.07 5.50
C CYS A 87 8.11 -0.95 6.58
N ASP A 88 9.41 -1.08 6.83
CA ASP A 88 9.96 -2.06 7.78
C ASP A 88 9.48 -1.77 9.21
N ASN A 89 9.36 -0.49 9.57
CA ASN A 89 8.88 -0.10 10.90
C ASN A 89 7.42 -0.55 11.14
N ALA A 90 6.52 -0.39 10.17
CA ALA A 90 5.14 -0.83 10.32
C ALA A 90 5.01 -2.37 10.36
N ALA A 91 5.99 -3.10 9.82
CA ALA A 91 6.03 -4.56 9.94
C ALA A 91 6.46 -5.04 11.33
N ASN A 92 7.24 -4.23 12.05
CA ASN A 92 7.81 -4.56 13.36
C ASN A 92 6.98 -4.03 14.55
N GLU A 93 5.97 -3.20 14.31
CA GLU A 93 5.07 -2.71 15.34
C GLU A 93 3.96 -3.73 15.66
N SER A 94 3.48 -3.75 16.90
CA SER A 94 2.33 -4.57 17.31
C SER A 94 1.07 -4.09 16.59
N CYS A 95 0.83 -4.63 15.39
CA CYS A 95 -0.38 -4.36 14.63
C CYS A 95 -1.61 -4.73 15.47
N PRO A 96 -2.69 -3.93 15.40
CA PRO A 96 -3.94 -4.27 16.07
C PRO A 96 -4.49 -5.60 15.53
N VAL A 97 -5.28 -6.29 16.35
CA VAL A 97 -6.02 -7.47 15.90
C VAL A 97 -7.10 -7.00 14.92
N TRP A 98 -6.91 -7.31 13.64
CA TRP A 98 -7.86 -6.97 12.60
C TRP A 98 -9.11 -7.87 12.65
N PRO A 99 -10.33 -7.30 12.60
CA PRO A 99 -11.55 -8.08 12.37
C PRO A 99 -11.41 -8.93 11.10
N GLY A 100 -11.93 -10.16 11.14
CA GLY A 100 -11.94 -11.06 9.97
C GLY A 100 -10.62 -11.79 9.66
N GLN A 101 -9.52 -11.51 10.38
CA GLN A 101 -8.20 -12.15 10.16
C GLN A 101 -7.72 -12.07 8.68
N PRO A 102 -7.49 -10.84 8.16
CA PRO A 102 -7.00 -10.63 6.81
C PRO A 102 -5.68 -11.35 6.57
N MET A 103 -5.44 -11.73 5.31
CA MET A 103 -4.10 -12.15 4.90
C MET A 103 -3.13 -10.97 4.97
N THR A 104 -1.91 -11.23 5.43
CA THR A 104 -0.90 -10.19 5.63
C THR A 104 0.34 -10.47 4.83
N ALA A 105 0.98 -9.43 4.28
CA ALA A 105 2.31 -9.56 3.69
C ALA A 105 3.11 -8.26 3.86
N HIS A 106 4.43 -8.37 3.79
CA HIS A 106 5.34 -7.23 3.87
C HIS A 106 5.98 -6.94 2.51
N TRP A 107 5.74 -5.74 1.99
CA TRP A 107 6.22 -5.26 0.70
C TRP A 107 7.10 -4.04 0.90
N GLY A 108 8.23 -4.20 1.59
CA GLY A 108 9.15 -3.11 1.94
C GLY A 108 9.56 -2.24 0.76
N VAL A 109 9.38 -0.93 0.90
CA VAL A 109 9.82 0.11 -0.06
C VAL A 109 10.66 1.13 0.70
N PRO A 110 11.85 1.51 0.18
CA PRO A 110 12.65 2.60 0.75
C PRO A 110 11.81 3.85 0.97
N ASP A 111 12.07 4.61 2.04
CA ASP A 111 11.29 5.82 2.31
C ASP A 111 11.71 6.95 1.35
N PRO A 112 10.89 7.34 0.37
CA PRO A 112 11.28 8.42 -0.54
C PRO A 112 11.32 9.78 0.18
N ALA A 113 10.63 9.93 1.33
CA ALA A 113 10.65 11.15 2.12
C ALA A 113 11.91 11.31 2.98
N ALA A 114 12.74 10.26 3.09
CA ALA A 114 14.03 10.32 3.79
C ALA A 114 15.20 10.69 2.86
N VAL A 115 14.94 10.87 1.56
CA VAL A 115 15.96 11.26 0.59
C VAL A 115 16.19 12.77 0.67
N ASP A 116 17.40 13.15 1.05
CA ASP A 116 17.91 14.52 0.96
C ASP A 116 18.53 14.79 -0.41
N GLY A 117 18.75 16.07 -0.72
CA GLY A 117 19.37 16.50 -1.98
C GLY A 117 18.49 17.45 -2.80
N THR A 118 18.78 17.50 -4.09
CA THR A 118 18.11 18.32 -5.09
C THR A 118 16.66 17.90 -5.29
N ASP A 119 15.85 18.80 -5.84
CA ASP A 119 14.46 18.51 -6.20
C ASP A 119 14.34 17.33 -7.18
N ALA A 120 15.28 17.20 -8.11
CA ALA A 120 15.33 16.09 -9.06
C ALA A 120 15.58 14.74 -8.38
N GLU A 121 16.51 14.67 -7.42
CA GLU A 121 16.79 13.45 -6.65
C GLU A 121 15.58 13.03 -5.80
N LYS A 122 14.88 13.99 -5.19
CA LYS A 122 13.65 13.73 -4.46
C LYS A 122 12.56 13.20 -5.37
N HIS A 123 12.31 13.84 -6.52
CA HIS A 123 11.34 13.34 -7.50
C HIS A 123 11.68 11.92 -7.99
N LEU A 124 12.96 11.64 -8.23
CA LEU A 124 13.42 10.30 -8.62
C LEU A 124 13.09 9.26 -7.54
N ALA A 125 13.36 9.56 -6.27
CA ALA A 125 13.05 8.66 -5.15
C ALA A 125 11.53 8.33 -5.07
N PHE A 126 10.67 9.34 -5.24
CA PHE A 126 9.21 9.11 -5.29
C PHE A 126 8.80 8.28 -6.51
N ALA A 127 9.40 8.52 -7.68
CA ALA A 127 9.14 7.74 -8.88
C ALA A 127 9.59 6.27 -8.74
N GLU A 128 10.73 6.02 -8.10
CA GLU A 128 11.21 4.67 -7.80
C GLU A 128 10.29 3.94 -6.82
N ALA A 129 9.88 4.60 -5.74
CA ALA A 129 8.92 4.04 -4.79
C ALA A 129 7.60 3.69 -5.48
N TYR A 130 7.08 4.57 -6.34
CA TYR A 130 5.89 4.31 -7.15
C TYR A 130 6.10 3.10 -8.06
N ARG A 131 7.22 3.02 -8.78
CA ARG A 131 7.53 1.90 -9.70
C ARG A 131 7.56 0.57 -8.95
N MET A 132 8.21 0.50 -7.80
CA MET A 132 8.27 -0.71 -6.98
C MET A 132 6.87 -1.15 -6.52
N LEU A 133 6.08 -0.22 -5.98
CA LEU A 133 4.70 -0.50 -5.57
C LEU A 133 3.85 -0.94 -6.76
N ASN A 134 3.96 -0.26 -7.90
CA ASN A 134 3.18 -0.56 -9.08
C ASN A 134 3.47 -1.96 -9.62
N ASN A 135 4.74 -2.38 -9.64
CA ASN A 135 5.10 -3.74 -10.05
C ASN A 135 4.49 -4.79 -9.13
N ARG A 136 4.62 -4.61 -7.80
CA ARG A 136 4.07 -5.53 -6.81
C ARG A 136 2.54 -5.62 -6.88
N ILE A 137 1.87 -4.46 -6.95
CA ILE A 137 0.41 -4.38 -7.04
C ILE A 137 -0.09 -4.99 -8.36
N SER A 138 0.62 -4.79 -9.47
CA SER A 138 0.25 -5.40 -10.76
C SER A 138 0.29 -6.93 -10.69
N ILE A 139 1.30 -7.51 -10.03
CA ILE A 139 1.37 -8.96 -9.81
C ILE A 139 0.20 -9.40 -8.91
N PHE A 140 -0.03 -8.70 -7.80
CA PHE A 140 -1.13 -9.01 -6.88
C PHE A 140 -2.51 -9.01 -7.55
N VAL A 141 -2.81 -7.99 -8.36
CA VAL A 141 -4.08 -7.88 -9.09
C VAL A 141 -4.26 -9.01 -10.13
N SER A 142 -3.16 -9.58 -10.62
CA SER A 142 -3.19 -10.68 -11.59
C SER A 142 -3.41 -12.07 -10.96
N LEU A 143 -3.37 -12.17 -9.63
CA LEU A 143 -3.54 -13.45 -8.93
C LEU A 143 -4.95 -14.02 -9.13
N PRO A 144 -5.09 -15.35 -9.31
CA PRO A 144 -6.40 -15.97 -9.54
C PRO A 144 -7.14 -16.20 -8.22
N MET A 145 -7.68 -15.13 -7.64
CA MET A 145 -8.28 -15.08 -6.30
C MET A 145 -9.38 -16.13 -6.03
N ASN A 146 -10.08 -16.58 -7.07
CA ASN A 146 -11.20 -17.50 -6.95
C ASN A 146 -10.81 -18.98 -6.99
N THR A 147 -9.57 -19.30 -7.40
CA THR A 147 -9.16 -20.70 -7.67
C THR A 147 -7.91 -21.12 -6.91
N ILE A 148 -7.16 -20.16 -6.36
CA ILE A 148 -6.00 -20.44 -5.52
C ILE A 148 -6.44 -20.76 -4.09
N ASP A 149 -5.86 -21.78 -3.48
CA ASP A 149 -6.12 -22.09 -2.09
C ASP A 149 -5.47 -21.05 -1.14
N LYS A 150 -5.95 -21.01 0.11
CA LYS A 150 -5.57 -20.00 1.10
C LYS A 150 -4.05 -20.00 1.37
N LEU A 151 -3.43 -21.18 1.43
CA LEU A 151 -2.01 -21.33 1.76
C LEU A 151 -1.14 -20.92 0.58
N ALA A 152 -1.50 -21.33 -0.63
CA ALA A 152 -0.81 -20.91 -1.84
C ALA A 152 -0.93 -19.40 -2.05
N LEU A 153 -2.10 -18.81 -1.80
CA LEU A 153 -2.28 -17.36 -1.90
C LEU A 153 -1.36 -16.63 -0.92
N GLN A 154 -1.36 -17.02 0.35
CA GLN A 154 -0.48 -16.44 1.36
C GLN A 154 1.00 -16.50 0.92
N LYS A 155 1.45 -17.67 0.44
CA LYS A 155 2.82 -17.83 -0.06
C LYS A 155 3.14 -16.87 -1.23
N ARG A 156 2.21 -16.70 -2.19
CA ARG A 156 2.39 -15.76 -3.30
C ARG A 156 2.46 -14.30 -2.82
N LEU A 157 1.65 -13.92 -1.84
CA LEU A 157 1.68 -12.57 -1.26
C LEU A 157 3.03 -12.27 -0.61
N ASP A 158 3.61 -13.25 0.08
CA ASP A 158 4.94 -13.14 0.70
C ASP A 158 6.05 -13.05 -0.36
N GLU A 159 5.96 -13.82 -1.45
CA GLU A 159 6.91 -13.81 -2.57
C GLU A 159 6.95 -12.43 -3.28
N ILE A 160 5.79 -11.79 -3.50
CA ILE A 160 5.71 -10.44 -4.08
C ILE A 160 6.54 -9.41 -3.29
N GLY A 161 6.65 -9.60 -1.98
CA GLY A 161 7.46 -8.73 -1.13
C GLY A 161 8.97 -8.90 -1.33
N ARG A 162 9.42 -10.13 -1.60
CA ARG A 162 10.83 -10.54 -1.66
C ARG A 162 11.46 -10.31 -3.03
N ASP A 163 10.70 -10.49 -4.10
CA ASP A 163 11.22 -10.49 -5.47
C ASP A 163 11.02 -9.13 -6.16
N LEU A 164 11.97 -8.23 -5.97
CA LEU A 164 12.31 -7.26 -7.01
C LEU A 164 13.83 -7.30 -7.21
N PRO A 165 14.33 -7.45 -8.45
CA PRO A 165 15.75 -7.39 -8.71
C PRO A 165 16.27 -6.04 -8.22
N LYS A 166 17.40 -6.05 -7.51
CA LYS A 166 18.22 -4.85 -7.35
C LYS A 166 18.45 -4.31 -8.76
N ALA A 167 18.11 -3.05 -9.01
CA ALA A 167 18.56 -2.39 -10.23
C ALA A 167 20.09 -2.56 -10.25
N GLY A 168 20.57 -3.31 -11.25
CA GLY A 168 22.00 -3.53 -11.48
C GLY A 168 22.66 -2.31 -12.08
#